data_AF-A0A2D4FTJ7-F1
#
_entry.id   AF-A0A2D4FTJ7-F1
#
_cell.length_a   1.000
_cell.length_b   1.000
_cell.length_c   1.000
_cell.angle_alpha   90.00
_cell.angle_beta   90.00
_cell.angle_gamma   90.00
#
_symmetry.space_group_name_H-M   'P 1'
#
loop_
_entity.id
_entity.type
_entity.pdbx_description
1 polymer ?
#
loop_
_entity_poly.entity_id
_entity_poly.type
_entity_poly.pdbx_seq_one_letter_code
_entity_poly.pdbx_strand_id
1 'polypeptide(L)'
;INGVPACANKKLLTDILRDEWGFQGYVVSDEGAVELIMAGHHYTHSFLETAIVAVNAGCNLELSYGMKKNVYMYIAEALSKGNISVETIRHRVRPLFLTRLRLGEFDPPAMNPYNALGMEVVQSEAHRNLALKAALQNFVLLKNRNEMLPFNKEYLLHKTIAVVGPFADNANLLFGDYAPVPEPQYIYTPRRGLAAIAANVTSALGCEHPRCLVYYPKEVKAAVEGADVVVVCLGTGADLESEFNDRKNLSLPRHQLDLLQSSVAWAAGRPVILLLFNAGPLDISWAKEQDGV
;
A
#
# COMPACT_ATOMS: atom_id res chain seq x y z
N ILE A 1 -1.86 -9.26 22.07
CA ILE A 1 -1.13 -10.56 21.95
C ILE A 1 -1.21 -11.28 23.28
N ASN A 2 -1.60 -12.56 23.29
CA ASN A 2 -1.77 -13.37 24.51
C ASN A 2 -2.61 -12.66 25.60
N GLY A 3 -3.73 -12.04 25.19
CA GLY A 3 -4.65 -11.34 26.08
C GLY A 3 -4.30 -9.89 26.43
N VAL A 4 -3.13 -9.36 26.04
CA VAL A 4 -2.72 -7.98 26.39
C VAL A 4 -2.60 -7.10 25.14
N PRO A 5 -3.30 -5.94 25.06
CA PRO A 5 -3.13 -4.96 23.99
C PRO A 5 -1.69 -4.46 23.89
N ALA A 6 -1.16 -4.28 22.67
CA ALA A 6 0.26 -3.99 22.47
C ALA A 6 0.71 -2.69 23.16
N CYS A 7 -0.11 -1.64 23.10
CA CYS A 7 0.17 -0.35 23.75
C CYS A 7 0.12 -0.41 25.30
N ALA A 8 -0.43 -1.47 25.88
CA ALA A 8 -0.45 -1.74 27.33
C ALA A 8 0.48 -2.89 27.75
N ASN A 9 1.29 -3.43 26.83
CA ASN A 9 2.06 -4.64 27.08
C ASN A 9 3.50 -4.33 27.55
N LYS A 10 3.74 -4.35 28.87
CA LYS A 10 5.07 -4.14 29.46
C LYS A 10 6.11 -5.14 28.95
N LYS A 11 5.74 -6.42 28.78
CA LYS A 11 6.68 -7.45 28.30
C LYS A 11 7.21 -7.11 26.91
N LEU A 12 6.34 -6.63 26.01
CA LEU A 12 6.75 -6.21 24.67
C LEU A 12 7.53 -4.89 24.71
N LEU A 13 6.95 -3.84 25.31
CA LEU A 13 7.45 -2.48 25.18
C LEU A 13 8.64 -2.16 26.08
N THR A 14 8.74 -2.79 27.25
CA THR A 14 9.83 -2.53 28.21
C THR A 14 10.79 -3.70 28.23
N ASP A 15 10.34 -4.87 28.69
CA ASP A 15 11.26 -5.98 28.95
C ASP A 15 11.97 -6.44 27.67
N ILE A 16 11.24 -6.64 26.56
CA ILE A 16 11.85 -7.05 25.28
C ILE A 16 12.46 -5.85 24.57
N LEU A 17 11.65 -4.87 24.19
CA LEU A 17 12.11 -3.78 23.32
C LEU A 17 13.23 -2.94 23.95
N ARG A 18 13.14 -2.62 25.25
CA ARG A 18 14.11 -1.73 25.91
C ARG A 18 15.19 -2.50 26.66
N ASP A 19 14.82 -3.49 27.46
CA ASP A 19 15.80 -4.16 28.33
C ASP A 19 16.59 -5.24 27.55
N GLU A 20 15.92 -6.08 26.76
CA GLU A 20 16.59 -7.12 25.96
C GLU A 20 17.23 -6.57 24.66
N TRP A 21 16.51 -5.73 23.89
CA TRP A 21 17.01 -5.20 22.61
C TRP A 21 17.75 -3.86 22.73
N GLY A 22 17.69 -3.20 23.88
CA GLY A 22 18.40 -1.94 24.12
C GLY A 22 17.82 -0.73 23.39
N PHE A 23 16.57 -0.74 22.93
CA PHE A 23 15.98 0.36 22.17
C PHE A 23 15.90 1.66 22.99
N GLN A 24 16.48 2.75 22.45
CA GLN A 24 16.58 4.06 23.12
C GLN A 24 15.61 5.12 22.58
N GLY A 25 14.76 4.77 21.61
CA GLY A 25 13.80 5.68 21.00
C GLY A 25 12.49 5.81 21.79
N TYR A 26 11.46 6.34 21.12
CA TYR A 26 10.09 6.40 21.65
C TYR A 26 9.16 5.49 20.86
N VAL A 27 8.08 5.05 21.50
CA VAL A 27 6.99 4.26 20.93
C VAL A 27 5.77 5.17 20.75
N VAL A 28 5.23 5.21 19.54
CA VAL A 28 3.93 5.81 19.25
C VAL A 28 2.90 4.69 19.06
N SER A 29 1.68 4.90 19.53
CA SER A 29 0.58 3.99 19.25
C SER A 29 0.19 4.04 17.78
N ASP A 30 -0.46 2.99 17.28
CA ASP A 30 -1.25 3.10 16.05
C ASP A 30 -2.46 4.03 16.29
N GLU A 31 -3.10 4.51 15.22
CA GLU A 31 -4.23 5.43 15.31
C GLU A 31 -5.37 4.80 16.10
N GLY A 32 -5.71 5.43 17.22
CA GLY A 32 -6.78 4.96 18.10
C GLY A 32 -6.44 3.73 18.94
N ALA A 33 -5.22 3.18 18.83
CA ALA A 33 -4.88 1.94 19.52
C ALA A 33 -4.88 2.07 21.05
N VAL A 34 -4.66 3.28 21.59
CA VAL A 34 -4.78 3.52 23.04
C VAL A 34 -6.25 3.52 23.46
N GLU A 35 -7.12 4.19 22.71
CA GLU A 35 -8.56 4.23 22.91
C GLU A 35 -9.18 2.83 22.88
N LEU A 36 -8.78 2.03 21.89
CA LEU A 36 -9.28 0.68 21.68
C LEU A 36 -8.89 -0.29 22.80
N ILE A 37 -7.90 0.02 23.66
CA ILE A 37 -7.63 -0.78 24.87
C ILE A 37 -8.90 -0.90 25.73
N MET A 38 -9.64 0.19 25.90
CA MET A 38 -10.92 0.19 26.62
C MET A 38 -12.08 -0.10 25.68
N ALA A 39 -12.18 0.63 24.58
CA ALA A 39 -13.38 0.67 23.76
C ALA A 39 -13.57 -0.59 22.90
N GLY A 40 -12.48 -1.21 22.44
CA GLY A 40 -12.52 -2.40 21.59
C GLY A 40 -12.13 -3.69 22.31
N HIS A 41 -11.05 -3.65 23.09
CA HIS A 41 -10.50 -4.82 23.78
C HIS A 41 -11.12 -5.07 25.15
N HIS A 42 -11.81 -4.09 25.73
CA HIS A 42 -12.35 -4.15 27.09
C HIS A 42 -11.32 -4.56 28.15
N TYR A 43 -10.05 -4.19 27.93
CA TYR A 43 -8.93 -4.56 28.81
C TYR A 43 -8.89 -3.70 30.08
N THR A 44 -9.35 -2.46 29.99
CA THR A 44 -9.52 -1.52 31.11
C THR A 44 -10.95 -1.01 31.15
N HIS A 45 -11.36 -0.41 32.28
CA HIS A 45 -12.73 0.05 32.51
C HIS A 45 -12.93 1.57 32.35
N SER A 46 -11.85 2.35 32.18
CA SER A 46 -11.91 3.79 31.97
C SER A 46 -10.69 4.32 31.21
N PHE A 47 -10.80 5.47 30.54
CA PHE A 47 -9.64 6.12 29.91
C PHE A 47 -8.56 6.53 30.92
N LEU A 48 -8.92 6.83 32.17
CA LEU A 48 -7.90 7.05 33.21
C LEU A 48 -7.06 5.79 33.42
N GLU A 49 -7.72 4.65 33.60
CA GLU A 49 -7.05 3.36 33.75
C GLU A 49 -6.23 3.01 32.50
N THR A 50 -6.78 3.27 31.31
CA THR A 50 -6.07 3.09 30.04
C THR A 50 -4.78 3.91 29.97
N ALA A 51 -4.82 5.19 30.37
CA ALA A 51 -3.64 6.05 30.42
C ALA A 51 -2.59 5.48 31.38
N ILE A 52 -3.03 5.02 32.56
CA ILE A 52 -2.16 4.41 33.58
C ILE A 52 -1.44 3.19 33.03
N VAL A 53 -2.18 2.23 32.46
CA VAL A 53 -1.57 0.98 31.96
C VAL A 53 -0.66 1.24 30.76
N ALA A 54 -1.05 2.09 29.81
CA ALA A 54 -0.28 2.34 28.59
C ALA A 54 1.04 3.07 28.89
N VAL A 55 1.01 4.12 29.73
CA VAL A 55 2.20 4.87 30.11
C VAL A 55 3.17 4.01 30.92
N ASN A 56 2.65 3.25 31.89
CA ASN A 56 3.50 2.37 32.70
C ASN A 56 4.08 1.21 31.87
N ALA A 57 3.32 0.67 30.91
CA ALA A 57 3.81 -0.37 30.00
C ALA A 57 4.96 0.08 29.09
N GLY A 58 4.97 1.36 28.71
CA GLY A 58 6.06 1.92 27.90
C GLY A 58 5.66 2.58 26.59
N CYS A 59 4.38 2.89 26.39
CA CYS A 59 3.92 3.68 25.24
C CYS A 59 4.20 5.18 25.52
N ASN A 60 4.82 5.90 24.59
CA ASN A 60 5.28 7.27 24.80
C ASN A 60 4.30 8.31 24.27
N LEU A 61 3.77 8.06 23.08
CA LEU A 61 2.94 9.00 22.33
C LEU A 61 1.65 8.31 21.89
N GLU A 62 0.52 8.98 22.10
CA GLU A 62 -0.79 8.57 21.62
C GLU A 62 -1.04 9.20 20.25
N LEU A 63 -1.22 8.35 19.23
CA LEU A 63 -1.86 8.73 17.98
C LEU A 63 -3.36 8.45 18.13
N SER A 64 -4.14 9.51 18.32
CA SER A 64 -5.57 9.43 18.64
C SER A 64 -6.43 9.58 17.39
N TYR A 65 -7.65 9.04 17.43
CA TYR A 65 -8.74 9.37 16.49
C TYR A 65 -9.18 10.85 16.51
N GLY A 66 -8.55 11.70 17.33
CA GLY A 66 -8.89 13.12 17.42
C GLY A 66 -10.14 13.38 18.28
N MET A 67 -10.33 12.62 19.36
CA MET A 67 -11.43 12.85 20.29
C MET A 67 -11.30 14.22 20.98
N LYS A 68 -12.41 14.75 21.49
CA LYS A 68 -12.38 16.00 22.29
C LYS A 68 -11.48 15.89 23.53
N LYS A 69 -11.40 14.68 24.12
CA LYS A 69 -10.51 14.36 25.23
C LYS A 69 -9.91 12.96 25.02
N ASN A 70 -8.71 12.94 24.45
CA ASN A 70 -7.95 11.70 24.20
C ASN A 70 -7.51 11.04 25.52
N VAL A 71 -7.05 9.80 25.45
CA VAL A 71 -6.70 9.02 26.65
C VAL A 71 -5.54 9.66 27.40
N TYR A 72 -4.51 10.15 26.72
CA TYR A 72 -3.35 10.72 27.40
C TYR A 72 -3.63 12.10 28.03
N MET A 73 -4.78 12.71 27.74
CA MET A 73 -5.26 13.89 28.48
C MET A 73 -5.60 13.58 29.96
N TYR A 74 -5.66 12.29 30.35
CA TYR A 74 -5.84 11.85 31.74
C TYR A 74 -4.53 11.63 32.50
N ILE A 75 -3.35 11.81 31.88
CA ILE A 75 -2.06 11.63 32.56
C ILE A 75 -1.92 12.56 33.77
N ALA A 76 -2.40 13.81 33.68
CA ALA A 76 -2.35 14.75 34.80
C ALA A 76 -3.17 14.26 36.01
N GLU A 77 -4.32 13.64 35.77
CA GLU A 77 -5.15 13.03 36.82
C GLU A 77 -4.49 11.77 37.39
N ALA A 78 -3.91 10.93 36.52
CA ALA A 78 -3.17 9.74 36.97
C ALA A 78 -1.94 10.12 37.82
N LEU A 79 -1.27 11.22 37.50
CA LEU A 79 -0.17 11.76 38.28
C LEU A 79 -0.64 12.29 39.64
N SER A 80 -1.73 13.07 39.68
CA SER A 80 -2.25 13.61 40.95
C SER A 80 -2.74 12.54 41.91
N LYS A 81 -3.21 11.40 41.37
CA LYS A 81 -3.59 10.20 42.15
C LYS A 81 -2.41 9.26 42.47
N GLY A 82 -1.20 9.57 42.01
CA GLY A 82 0.00 8.75 42.26
C GLY A 82 0.06 7.44 41.45
N ASN A 83 -0.80 7.25 40.45
CA ASN A 83 -0.80 6.05 39.60
C ASN A 83 0.34 6.06 38.55
N ILE A 84 0.87 7.25 38.24
CA ILE A 84 2.04 7.45 37.37
C ILE A 84 2.98 8.40 38.12
N SER A 85 4.29 8.09 38.15
CA SER A 85 5.28 8.97 38.75
C SER A 85 5.75 10.06 37.78
N VAL A 86 6.21 11.20 38.31
CA VAL A 86 6.88 12.23 37.50
C VAL A 86 8.08 11.64 36.74
N GLU A 87 8.80 10.70 37.35
CA GLU A 87 9.95 10.06 36.73
C GLU A 87 9.54 9.17 35.55
N THR A 88 8.44 8.42 35.68
CA THR A 88 7.85 7.67 34.56
C THR A 88 7.52 8.61 33.40
N ILE A 89 6.87 9.74 33.68
CA ILE A 89 6.53 10.74 32.65
C ILE A 89 7.80 11.29 31.98
N ARG A 90 8.82 11.66 32.77
CA ARG A 90 10.11 12.12 32.23
C ARG A 90 10.76 11.06 31.34
N HIS A 91 10.76 9.80 31.74
CA HIS A 91 11.26 8.71 30.91
C HIS A 91 10.46 8.51 29.63
N ARG A 92 9.15 8.79 29.60
CA ARG A 92 8.36 8.75 28.36
C ARG A 92 8.60 9.96 27.45
N VAL A 93 8.78 11.14 28.01
CA VAL A 93 8.94 12.40 27.25
C VAL A 93 10.37 12.58 26.73
N ARG A 94 11.38 12.18 27.50
CA ARG A 94 12.80 12.37 27.15
C ARG A 94 13.17 11.89 25.74
N PRO A 95 12.85 10.65 25.30
CA PRO A 95 13.24 10.19 23.96
C PRO A 95 12.56 10.98 22.83
N LEU A 96 11.34 11.52 23.05
CA LEU A 96 10.66 12.37 22.06
C LEU A 96 11.47 13.64 21.80
N PHE A 97 11.88 14.35 22.86
CA PHE A 97 12.68 15.57 22.73
C PHE A 97 14.10 15.29 22.25
N LEU A 98 14.71 14.17 22.66
CA LEU A 98 16.02 13.78 22.14
C LEU A 98 15.98 13.55 20.62
N THR A 99 14.92 12.94 20.09
CA THR A 99 14.73 12.81 18.64
C THR A 99 14.60 14.18 17.97
N ARG A 100 13.76 15.08 18.51
CA ARG A 100 13.59 16.44 17.97
C ARG A 100 14.90 17.25 17.96
N LEU A 101 15.68 17.15 19.03
CA LEU A 101 17.03 17.75 19.12
C LEU A 101 17.98 17.16 18.07
N ARG A 102 18.00 15.83 17.90
CA ARG A 102 18.84 15.16 16.88
C ARG A 102 18.47 15.55 15.45
N LEU A 103 17.20 15.85 15.19
CA LEU A 103 16.71 16.33 13.90
C LEU A 103 16.98 17.82 13.68
N GLY A 104 17.61 18.51 14.64
CA GLY A 104 17.96 19.92 14.55
C GLY A 104 16.73 20.84 14.59
N GLU A 105 15.61 20.39 15.17
CA GLU A 105 14.36 21.17 15.20
C GLU A 105 14.51 22.48 16.00
N PHE A 106 15.42 22.49 16.98
CA PHE A 106 15.69 23.65 17.84
C PHE A 106 16.97 24.41 17.44
N ASP A 107 17.67 23.96 16.39
CA ASP A 107 18.89 24.61 15.92
C ASP A 107 18.56 25.81 15.02
N PRO A 108 19.44 26.83 14.92
CA PRO A 108 19.29 27.88 13.92
C PRO A 108 19.08 27.28 12.53
N PRO A 109 18.16 27.82 11.68
CA PRO A 109 17.82 27.17 10.43
C PRO A 109 19.00 26.87 9.51
N ALA A 110 20.02 27.73 9.51
CA ALA A 110 21.25 27.56 8.73
C ALA A 110 22.13 26.39 9.17
N MET A 111 21.94 25.85 10.38
CA MET A 111 22.68 24.69 10.90
C MET A 111 22.00 23.35 10.60
N ASN A 112 20.72 23.37 10.23
CA ASN A 112 19.97 22.16 9.93
C ASN A 112 20.01 21.89 8.41
N PRO A 113 20.69 20.83 7.94
CA PRO A 113 20.84 20.55 6.51
C PRO A 113 19.51 20.30 5.80
N TYR A 114 18.47 19.90 6.51
CA TYR A 114 17.15 19.65 5.93
C TYR A 114 16.41 20.94 5.55
N ASN A 115 16.77 22.09 6.15
CA ASN A 115 16.18 23.38 5.79
C ASN A 115 16.64 23.91 4.42
N ALA A 116 17.69 23.32 3.85
CA ALA A 116 18.16 23.66 2.50
C ALA A 116 17.37 22.92 1.40
N LEU A 117 16.50 21.97 1.74
CA LEU A 117 15.69 21.23 0.77
C LEU A 117 14.46 22.05 0.36
N GLY A 118 14.30 22.32 -0.94
CA GLY A 118 13.14 22.99 -1.50
C GLY A 118 12.25 22.07 -2.35
N MET A 119 11.24 22.68 -2.98
CA MET A 119 10.28 21.94 -3.81
C MET A 119 10.91 21.33 -5.06
N GLU A 120 12.05 21.84 -5.52
CA GLU A 120 12.79 21.32 -6.67
C GLU A 120 13.28 19.88 -6.49
N VAL A 121 13.44 19.42 -5.24
CA VAL A 121 13.79 18.02 -4.97
C VAL A 121 12.58 17.09 -5.06
N VAL A 122 11.36 17.60 -4.87
CA VAL A 122 10.12 16.81 -4.91
C VAL A 122 9.86 16.38 -6.35
N GLN A 123 9.71 15.07 -6.56
CA GLN A 123 9.55 14.47 -7.89
C GLN A 123 10.65 14.88 -8.90
N SER A 124 11.86 15.20 -8.43
CA SER A 124 13.03 15.45 -9.29
C SER A 124 13.31 14.29 -10.24
N GLU A 125 14.06 14.54 -11.32
CA GLU A 125 14.40 13.48 -12.28
C GLU A 125 15.09 12.28 -11.61
N ALA A 126 16.00 12.54 -10.66
CA ALA A 126 16.65 11.48 -9.89
C ALA A 126 15.64 10.62 -9.10
N HIS A 127 14.66 11.23 -8.44
CA HIS A 127 13.61 10.51 -7.72
C HIS A 127 12.70 9.70 -8.66
N ARG A 128 12.32 10.28 -9.81
CA ARG A 128 11.51 9.58 -10.82
C ARG A 128 12.25 8.38 -11.43
N ASN A 129 13.55 8.54 -11.71
CA ASN A 129 14.40 7.46 -12.22
C ASN A 129 14.59 6.34 -11.19
N LEU A 130 14.71 6.69 -9.90
CA LEU A 130 14.75 5.69 -8.84
C LEU A 130 13.41 4.93 -8.71
N ALA A 131 12.28 5.64 -8.77
CA ALA A 131 10.96 5.02 -8.76
C ALA A 131 10.76 4.07 -9.96
N LEU A 132 11.17 4.48 -11.16
CA LEU A 132 11.17 3.64 -12.35
C LEU A 132 12.04 2.40 -12.17
N LYS A 133 13.26 2.55 -11.64
CA LYS A 133 14.16 1.42 -11.38
C LYS A 133 13.54 0.43 -10.39
N ALA A 134 12.94 0.91 -9.31
CA ALA A 134 12.26 0.06 -8.34
C ALA A 134 11.08 -0.70 -9.00
N ALA A 135 10.26 -0.01 -9.80
CA ALA A 135 9.15 -0.63 -10.53
C ALA A 135 9.64 -1.73 -11.49
N LEU A 136 10.72 -1.50 -12.24
CA LEU A 136 11.31 -2.49 -13.15
C LEU A 136 11.83 -3.74 -12.45
N GLN A 137 12.20 -3.64 -11.17
CA GLN A 137 12.73 -4.75 -10.37
C GLN A 137 11.64 -5.49 -9.57
N ASN A 138 10.41 -4.97 -9.52
CA ASN A 138 9.31 -5.54 -8.73
C ASN A 138 8.40 -6.48 -9.53
N PHE A 139 8.42 -6.42 -10.87
CA PHE A 139 7.64 -7.36 -11.69
C PHE A 139 8.26 -8.76 -11.65
N VAL A 140 7.43 -9.76 -11.35
CA VAL A 140 7.83 -11.17 -11.32
C VAL A 140 7.22 -11.89 -12.53
N LEU A 141 8.07 -12.40 -13.41
CA LEU A 141 7.64 -13.23 -14.53
C LEU A 141 7.32 -14.65 -14.05
N LEU A 142 6.03 -14.97 -13.91
CA LEU A 142 5.58 -16.27 -13.41
C LEU A 142 5.52 -17.36 -14.49
N LYS A 143 5.24 -16.97 -15.73
CA LYS A 143 5.08 -17.87 -16.87
C LYS A 143 5.55 -17.16 -18.14
N ASN A 144 6.34 -17.87 -18.95
CA ASN A 144 6.74 -17.43 -20.29
C ASN A 144 6.77 -18.65 -21.20
N ARG A 145 5.76 -18.77 -22.07
CA ARG A 145 5.65 -19.89 -23.01
C ARG A 145 6.32 -19.52 -24.32
N ASN A 146 6.99 -20.50 -24.93
CA ASN A 146 7.63 -20.38 -26.25
C ASN A 146 8.57 -19.16 -26.39
N GLU A 147 9.17 -18.73 -25.28
CA GLU A 147 10.05 -17.54 -25.25
C GLU A 147 9.40 -16.28 -25.84
N MET A 148 8.06 -16.17 -25.69
CA MET A 148 7.27 -15.06 -26.24
C MET A 148 7.75 -13.69 -25.71
N LEU A 149 8.13 -13.64 -24.43
CA LEU A 149 8.75 -12.47 -23.82
C LEU A 149 10.28 -12.63 -23.72
N PRO A 150 11.05 -11.56 -23.95
CA PRO A 150 10.60 -10.21 -24.31
C PRO A 150 10.23 -10.09 -25.79
N PHE A 151 9.25 -9.24 -26.12
CA PHE A 151 9.02 -8.88 -27.51
C PHE A 151 10.19 -8.06 -28.06
N ASN A 152 10.52 -8.29 -29.33
CA ASN A 152 11.39 -7.38 -30.06
C ASN A 152 10.69 -6.02 -30.20
N LYS A 153 11.39 -4.92 -29.88
CA LYS A 153 10.84 -3.56 -30.01
C LYS A 153 10.44 -3.24 -31.45
N GLU A 154 11.25 -3.61 -32.43
CA GLU A 154 10.96 -3.43 -33.86
C GLU A 154 9.72 -4.22 -34.28
N TYR A 155 9.50 -5.39 -33.67
CA TYR A 155 8.26 -6.14 -33.87
C TYR A 155 7.05 -5.33 -33.41
N LEU A 156 7.09 -4.72 -32.22
CA LEU A 156 5.94 -3.96 -31.68
C LEU A 156 5.62 -2.67 -32.44
N LEU A 157 6.60 -2.03 -33.08
CA LEU A 157 6.42 -0.78 -33.85
C LEU A 157 5.43 -0.88 -35.02
N HIS A 158 5.06 -2.10 -35.41
CA HIS A 158 4.12 -2.37 -36.51
C HIS A 158 2.87 -3.12 -36.04
N LYS A 159 2.65 -3.19 -34.73
CA LYS A 159 1.62 -4.03 -34.12
C LYS A 159 0.56 -3.22 -33.42
N THR A 160 -0.66 -3.71 -33.51
CA THR A 160 -1.77 -3.25 -32.69
C THR A 160 -1.79 -4.05 -31.40
N ILE A 161 -1.71 -3.37 -30.25
CA ILE A 161 -1.78 -4.00 -28.94
C ILE A 161 -3.13 -3.66 -28.30
N ALA A 162 -3.90 -4.67 -27.89
CA ALA A 162 -5.07 -4.48 -27.05
C ALA A 162 -4.66 -4.47 -25.58
N VAL A 163 -5.06 -3.45 -24.82
CA VAL A 163 -4.84 -3.37 -23.37
C VAL A 163 -6.19 -3.34 -22.67
N VAL A 164 -6.56 -4.44 -22.01
CA VAL A 164 -7.89 -4.61 -21.44
C VAL A 164 -7.86 -4.91 -19.95
N GLY A 165 -8.97 -4.66 -19.25
CA GLY A 165 -9.09 -4.91 -17.81
C GLY A 165 -9.08 -3.62 -16.97
N PRO A 166 -9.54 -3.68 -15.71
CA PRO A 166 -9.73 -2.50 -14.86
C PRO A 166 -8.43 -1.73 -14.59
N PHE A 167 -7.27 -2.38 -14.70
CA PHE A 167 -5.95 -1.76 -14.53
C PHE A 167 -5.31 -1.27 -15.84
N ALA A 168 -6.00 -1.40 -16.98
CA ALA A 168 -5.46 -1.03 -18.28
C ALA A 168 -5.07 0.46 -18.36
N ASP A 169 -5.92 1.35 -17.82
CA ASP A 169 -5.71 2.80 -17.91
C ASP A 169 -6.20 3.59 -16.68
N ASN A 170 -6.23 2.96 -15.51
CA ASN A 170 -6.62 3.64 -14.27
C ASN A 170 -5.40 3.86 -13.36
N ALA A 171 -4.92 5.09 -13.33
CA ALA A 171 -3.77 5.51 -12.52
C ALA A 171 -3.96 5.27 -11.03
N ASN A 172 -5.15 5.53 -10.49
CA ASN A 172 -5.41 5.47 -9.05
C ASN A 172 -5.26 4.05 -8.51
N LEU A 173 -5.50 3.03 -9.35
CA LEU A 173 -5.38 1.63 -8.94
C LEU A 173 -3.92 1.15 -8.86
N LEU A 174 -2.96 1.88 -9.45
CA LEU A 174 -1.57 1.43 -9.55
C LEU A 174 -0.73 1.76 -8.32
N PHE A 175 -1.16 2.72 -7.49
CA PHE A 175 -0.34 3.24 -6.38
C PHE A 175 -0.59 2.54 -5.04
N GLY A 176 -1.65 1.74 -4.92
CA GLY A 176 -1.99 1.05 -3.68
C GLY A 176 -2.53 1.97 -2.60
N ASP A 177 -2.35 1.56 -1.33
CA ASP A 177 -2.77 2.30 -0.14
C ASP A 177 -1.61 3.14 0.43
N TYR A 178 -1.90 4.15 1.25
CA TYR A 178 -0.94 5.13 1.79
C TYR A 178 -0.06 5.77 0.68
N ALA A 179 -0.64 5.93 -0.50
CA ALA A 179 0.04 6.39 -1.70
C ALA A 179 0.30 7.91 -1.71
N PRO A 180 1.40 8.38 -2.34
CA PRO A 180 1.58 9.79 -2.63
C PRO A 180 0.61 10.25 -3.73
N VAL A 181 0.49 11.57 -3.90
CA VAL A 181 -0.20 12.18 -5.06
C VAL A 181 0.87 12.66 -6.06
N PRO A 182 1.27 11.83 -7.05
CA PRO A 182 2.24 12.23 -8.05
C PRO A 182 1.65 13.26 -9.02
N GLU A 183 2.53 14.04 -9.66
CA GLU A 183 2.07 14.93 -10.72
C GLU A 183 1.55 14.11 -11.92
N PRO A 184 0.37 14.43 -12.48
CA PRO A 184 -0.24 13.62 -13.54
C PRO A 184 0.66 13.35 -14.76
N GLN A 185 1.55 14.29 -15.08
CA GLN A 185 2.49 14.15 -16.20
C GLN A 185 3.46 12.98 -16.05
N TYR A 186 3.79 12.58 -14.81
CA TYR A 186 4.72 11.50 -14.50
C TYR A 186 4.04 10.14 -14.27
N ILE A 187 2.72 10.05 -14.41
CA ILE A 187 1.96 8.82 -14.21
C ILE A 187 1.88 8.01 -15.50
N TYR A 188 2.34 6.75 -15.48
CA TYR A 188 2.25 5.84 -16.63
C TYR A 188 1.39 4.63 -16.30
N THR A 189 0.23 4.54 -16.97
CA THR A 189 -0.62 3.34 -16.98
C THR A 189 -0.08 2.31 -17.98
N PRO A 190 -0.51 1.04 -17.91
CA PRO A 190 -0.18 0.04 -18.94
C PRO A 190 -0.50 0.52 -20.35
N ARG A 191 -1.70 1.09 -20.58
CA ARG A 191 -2.09 1.64 -21.87
C ARG A 191 -1.16 2.77 -22.31
N ARG A 192 -0.87 3.75 -21.43
CA ARG A 192 0.01 4.88 -21.75
C ARG A 192 1.44 4.41 -22.04
N GLY A 193 1.97 3.47 -21.27
CA GLY A 193 3.31 2.91 -21.46
C GLY A 193 3.44 2.16 -22.78
N LEU A 194 2.47 1.31 -23.11
CA LEU A 194 2.47 0.54 -24.37
C LEU A 194 2.23 1.43 -25.60
N ALA A 195 1.45 2.50 -25.47
CA ALA A 195 1.26 3.49 -26.54
C ALA A 195 2.56 4.20 -26.96
N ALA A 196 3.60 4.21 -26.10
CA ALA A 196 4.90 4.78 -26.44
C ALA A 196 5.77 3.86 -27.32
N ILE A 197 5.41 2.59 -27.48
CA ILE A 197 6.23 1.58 -28.19
C ILE A 197 5.49 0.78 -29.27
N ALA A 198 4.16 0.85 -29.32
CA ALA A 198 3.33 0.15 -30.30
C ALA A 198 2.91 1.06 -31.46
N ALA A 199 2.53 0.47 -32.60
CA ALA A 199 1.97 1.23 -33.73
C ALA A 199 0.59 1.81 -33.38
N ASN A 200 -0.22 1.02 -32.69
CA ASN A 200 -1.56 1.38 -32.26
C ASN A 200 -1.90 0.66 -30.96
N VAL A 201 -2.71 1.30 -30.12
CA VAL A 201 -3.23 0.69 -28.89
C VAL A 201 -4.74 0.82 -28.84
N THR A 202 -5.42 -0.32 -28.81
CA THR A 202 -6.84 -0.42 -28.46
C THR A 202 -6.97 -0.69 -26.96
N SER A 203 -8.05 -0.21 -26.34
CA SER A 203 -8.21 -0.37 -24.89
C SER A 203 -9.68 -0.46 -24.50
N ALA A 204 -9.96 -1.29 -23.51
CA ALA A 204 -11.27 -1.41 -22.89
C ALA A 204 -11.11 -1.86 -21.44
N LEU A 205 -11.71 -1.16 -20.48
CA LEU A 205 -11.62 -1.57 -19.09
C LEU A 205 -12.33 -2.92 -18.87
N GLY A 206 -13.46 -3.15 -19.55
CA GLY A 206 -14.29 -4.34 -19.39
C GLY A 206 -15.00 -4.42 -18.03
N CYS A 207 -14.39 -3.88 -16.98
CA CYS A 207 -14.94 -3.64 -15.65
C CYS A 207 -14.48 -2.25 -15.20
N GLU A 208 -15.38 -1.40 -14.72
CA GLU A 208 -15.04 -0.04 -14.26
C GLU A 208 -14.16 -0.04 -13.01
N HIS A 209 -14.33 -1.05 -12.15
CA HIS A 209 -13.64 -1.21 -10.87
C HIS A 209 -12.94 -2.57 -10.78
N PRO A 210 -11.87 -2.71 -9.98
CA PRO A 210 -11.17 -3.98 -9.81
C PRO A 210 -12.07 -5.03 -9.14
N ARG A 211 -13.08 -4.64 -8.36
CA ARG A 211 -14.10 -5.58 -7.86
C ARG A 211 -14.88 -6.30 -8.97
N CYS A 212 -14.94 -5.70 -10.17
CA CYS A 212 -15.49 -6.29 -11.39
C CYS A 212 -16.89 -6.88 -11.16
N LEU A 213 -17.79 -6.04 -10.61
CA LEU A 213 -19.19 -6.37 -10.32
C LEU A 213 -20.00 -6.60 -11.60
N VAL A 214 -19.72 -5.80 -12.61
CA VAL A 214 -20.38 -5.80 -13.91
C VAL A 214 -19.30 -5.90 -14.97
N TYR A 215 -19.49 -6.83 -15.91
CA TYR A 215 -18.55 -7.08 -17.01
C TYR A 215 -19.18 -6.69 -18.35
N TYR A 216 -18.42 -5.96 -19.17
CA TYR A 216 -18.81 -5.43 -20.47
C TYR A 216 -18.08 -6.18 -21.61
N PRO A 217 -18.51 -7.41 -21.97
CA PRO A 217 -17.80 -8.27 -22.92
C PRO A 217 -17.71 -7.68 -24.34
N LYS A 218 -18.70 -6.89 -24.77
CA LYS A 218 -18.70 -6.30 -26.12
C LYS A 218 -17.55 -5.31 -26.32
N GLU A 219 -17.22 -4.55 -25.29
CA GLU A 219 -16.13 -3.57 -25.33
C GLU A 219 -14.77 -4.26 -25.35
N VAL A 220 -14.59 -5.27 -24.50
CA VAL A 220 -13.37 -6.07 -24.47
C VAL A 220 -13.17 -6.79 -25.81
N LYS A 221 -14.24 -7.37 -26.36
CA LYS A 221 -14.20 -8.00 -27.69
C LYS A 221 -13.77 -7.01 -28.78
N ALA A 222 -14.38 -5.84 -28.83
CA ALA A 222 -14.04 -4.82 -29.83
C ALA A 222 -12.58 -4.34 -29.72
N ALA A 223 -12.02 -4.29 -28.50
CA ALA A 223 -10.62 -3.94 -28.31
C ALA A 223 -9.67 -5.08 -28.71
N VAL A 224 -10.03 -6.33 -28.42
CA VAL A 224 -9.19 -7.52 -28.64
C VAL A 224 -9.22 -8.01 -30.08
N GLU A 225 -10.38 -7.95 -30.75
CA GLU A 225 -10.53 -8.45 -32.12
C GLU A 225 -9.63 -7.68 -33.09
N GLY A 226 -8.72 -8.40 -33.74
CA GLY A 226 -7.80 -7.83 -34.73
C GLY A 226 -6.52 -7.23 -34.13
N ALA A 227 -6.39 -7.18 -32.80
CA ALA A 227 -5.10 -6.85 -32.17
C ALA A 227 -4.11 -8.00 -32.37
N ASP A 228 -2.83 -7.67 -32.60
CA ASP A 228 -1.77 -8.66 -32.77
C ASP A 228 -1.29 -9.25 -31.44
N VAL A 229 -1.42 -8.48 -30.35
CA VAL A 229 -1.03 -8.85 -28.99
C VAL A 229 -2.11 -8.33 -28.04
N VAL A 230 -2.49 -9.13 -27.05
CA VAL A 230 -3.45 -8.76 -26.02
C VAL A 230 -2.76 -8.71 -24.66
N VAL A 231 -2.96 -7.63 -23.94
CA VAL A 231 -2.48 -7.44 -22.56
C VAL A 231 -3.70 -7.28 -21.66
N VAL A 232 -3.90 -8.22 -20.75
CA VAL A 232 -5.01 -8.25 -19.81
C VAL A 232 -4.50 -7.81 -18.43
N CYS A 233 -4.93 -6.64 -17.96
CA CYS A 233 -4.51 -6.02 -16.72
C CYS A 233 -5.56 -6.22 -15.61
N LEU A 234 -5.30 -7.19 -14.73
CA LEU A 234 -6.17 -7.65 -13.65
C LEU A 234 -5.53 -7.39 -12.28
N GLY A 235 -6.26 -7.59 -11.18
CA GLY A 235 -5.74 -7.29 -9.86
C GLY A 235 -6.78 -7.03 -8.78
N THR A 236 -6.35 -6.51 -7.64
CA THR A 236 -7.21 -6.27 -6.47
C THR A 236 -7.46 -4.78 -6.23
N GLY A 237 -6.41 -3.97 -6.12
CA GLY A 237 -6.52 -2.57 -5.74
C GLY A 237 -7.07 -2.36 -4.32
N ALA A 238 -7.02 -1.11 -3.83
CA ALA A 238 -7.41 -0.77 -2.47
C ALA A 238 -8.90 -1.05 -2.15
N ASP A 239 -9.78 -1.03 -3.16
CA ASP A 239 -11.22 -1.33 -2.98
C ASP A 239 -11.50 -2.78 -2.52
N LEU A 240 -10.53 -3.68 -2.68
CA LEU A 240 -10.64 -5.11 -2.37
C LEU A 240 -9.75 -5.52 -1.20
N GLU A 241 -8.57 -4.93 -1.05
CA GLU A 241 -7.67 -5.14 0.08
C GLU A 241 -7.07 -3.81 0.54
N SER A 242 -7.46 -3.38 1.74
CA SER A 242 -7.01 -2.13 2.39
C SER A 242 -7.14 -2.25 3.90
N GLU A 243 -6.76 -1.19 4.61
CA GLU A 243 -7.11 -1.04 6.02
C GLU A 243 -8.62 -1.27 6.25
N PHE A 244 -8.96 -1.99 7.32
CA PHE A 244 -10.33 -2.43 7.67
C PHE A 244 -11.05 -3.33 6.65
N ASN A 245 -10.38 -3.79 5.59
CA ASN A 245 -11.01 -4.51 4.48
C ASN A 245 -10.17 -5.70 4.04
N ASP A 246 -10.22 -6.78 4.82
CA ASP A 246 -9.63 -8.06 4.45
C ASP A 246 -10.40 -8.72 3.30
N ARG A 247 -9.66 -9.30 2.35
CA ARG A 247 -10.28 -10.16 1.34
C ARG A 247 -10.87 -11.42 1.95
N LYS A 248 -11.99 -11.86 1.40
CA LYS A 248 -12.67 -13.11 1.80
C LYS A 248 -12.02 -14.38 1.26
N ASN A 249 -11.25 -14.26 0.16
CA ASN A 249 -10.53 -15.36 -0.48
C ASN A 249 -9.41 -14.80 -1.39
N LEU A 250 -8.62 -15.71 -1.94
CA LEU A 250 -7.49 -15.38 -2.82
C LEU A 250 -7.84 -15.44 -4.31
N SER A 251 -9.11 -15.66 -4.69
CA SER A 251 -9.48 -15.78 -6.11
C SER A 251 -9.36 -14.45 -6.85
N LEU A 252 -9.22 -14.50 -8.18
CA LEU A 252 -9.46 -13.33 -9.03
C LEU A 252 -10.83 -12.71 -8.71
N PRO A 253 -10.93 -11.37 -8.55
CA PRO A 253 -12.19 -10.75 -8.17
C PRO A 253 -13.30 -10.96 -9.22
N ARG A 254 -14.37 -11.66 -8.82
CA ARG A 254 -15.63 -11.79 -9.58
C ARG A 254 -15.39 -12.07 -11.08
N HIS A 255 -15.81 -11.17 -11.97
CA HIS A 255 -15.76 -11.37 -13.41
C HIS A 255 -14.39 -11.17 -14.05
N GLN A 256 -13.32 -10.92 -13.27
CA GLN A 256 -11.98 -10.78 -13.84
C GLN A 256 -11.50 -12.07 -14.52
N LEU A 257 -11.85 -13.25 -14.00
CA LEU A 257 -11.54 -14.51 -14.67
C LEU A 257 -12.31 -14.65 -16.00
N ASP A 258 -13.59 -14.27 -16.03
CA ASP A 258 -14.41 -14.29 -17.25
C ASP A 258 -13.85 -13.35 -18.33
N LEU A 259 -13.36 -12.17 -17.91
CA LEU A 259 -12.68 -11.20 -18.79
C LEU A 259 -11.41 -11.81 -19.39
N LEU A 260 -10.57 -12.46 -18.59
CA LEU A 260 -9.38 -13.15 -19.08
C LEU A 260 -9.73 -14.27 -20.07
N GLN A 261 -10.67 -15.14 -19.70
CA GLN A 261 -11.11 -16.25 -20.54
C GLN A 261 -11.66 -15.77 -21.89
N SER A 262 -12.48 -14.72 -21.87
CA SER A 262 -13.03 -14.12 -23.10
C SER A 262 -11.93 -13.50 -23.96
N SER A 263 -10.96 -12.81 -23.34
CA SER A 263 -9.83 -12.19 -24.05
C SER A 263 -8.98 -13.24 -24.75
N VAL A 264 -8.72 -14.38 -24.10
CA VAL A 264 -8.00 -15.52 -24.70
C VAL A 264 -8.77 -16.12 -25.87
N ALA A 265 -10.08 -16.30 -25.73
CA ALA A 265 -10.92 -16.81 -26.80
C ALA A 265 -10.91 -15.87 -28.03
N TRP A 266 -11.05 -14.55 -27.82
CA TRP A 266 -11.10 -13.57 -28.90
C TRP A 266 -9.74 -13.22 -29.49
N ALA A 267 -8.64 -13.44 -28.76
CA ALA A 267 -7.29 -13.36 -29.30
C ALA A 267 -7.10 -14.34 -30.46
N ALA A 268 -7.86 -15.45 -30.49
CA ALA A 268 -7.87 -16.44 -31.56
C ALA A 268 -6.46 -17.00 -31.87
N GLY A 269 -5.73 -17.36 -30.81
CA GLY A 269 -4.36 -17.91 -30.87
C GLY A 269 -3.25 -16.86 -30.94
N ARG A 270 -3.60 -15.56 -30.95
CA ARG A 270 -2.62 -14.48 -30.83
C ARG A 270 -2.10 -14.38 -29.38
N PRO A 271 -0.87 -13.88 -29.18
CA PRO A 271 -0.28 -13.66 -27.86
C PRO A 271 -1.21 -12.97 -26.86
N VAL A 272 -1.40 -13.57 -25.68
CA VAL A 272 -2.05 -12.93 -24.54
C VAL A 272 -1.06 -12.86 -23.38
N ILE A 273 -0.97 -11.68 -22.76
CA ILE A 273 -0.15 -11.43 -21.57
C ILE A 273 -1.11 -11.06 -20.43
N LEU A 274 -1.07 -11.82 -19.34
CA LEU A 274 -1.73 -11.45 -18.11
C LEU A 274 -0.79 -10.63 -17.24
N LEU A 275 -1.15 -9.37 -16.98
CA LEU A 275 -0.51 -8.50 -16.00
C LEU A 275 -1.37 -8.41 -14.74
N LEU A 276 -0.77 -8.68 -13.59
CA LEU A 276 -1.46 -8.67 -12.29
C LEU A 276 -0.95 -7.53 -11.41
N PHE A 277 -1.87 -6.72 -10.92
CA PHE A 277 -1.65 -5.61 -10.00
C PHE A 277 -2.38 -5.90 -8.68
N ASN A 278 -1.71 -6.61 -7.78
CA ASN A 278 -2.28 -7.04 -6.51
C ASN A 278 -1.27 -6.90 -5.36
N ALA A 279 -1.76 -6.63 -4.15
CA ALA A 279 -0.93 -6.60 -2.95
C ALA A 279 -0.78 -8.01 -2.36
N GLY A 280 -1.90 -8.69 -2.10
CA GLY A 280 -1.90 -10.09 -1.66
C GLY A 280 -1.97 -11.06 -2.84
N PRO A 281 -1.56 -12.34 -2.69
CA PRO A 281 -1.56 -13.31 -3.79
C PRO A 281 -2.95 -13.55 -4.38
N LEU A 282 -2.96 -14.00 -5.65
CA LEU A 282 -4.16 -14.36 -6.40
C LEU A 282 -4.07 -15.80 -6.91
N ASP A 283 -5.17 -16.54 -6.82
CA ASP A 283 -5.34 -17.83 -7.48
C ASP A 283 -5.50 -17.61 -8.98
N ILE A 284 -4.46 -18.02 -9.71
CA ILE A 284 -4.36 -17.95 -11.17
C ILE A 284 -4.16 -19.35 -11.78
N SER A 285 -4.66 -20.39 -11.10
CA SER A 285 -4.50 -21.79 -11.55
C SER A 285 -5.00 -22.00 -12.97
N TRP A 286 -6.12 -21.36 -13.35
CA TRP A 286 -6.62 -21.40 -14.73
C TRP A 286 -5.61 -20.83 -15.74
N ALA A 287 -5.00 -19.68 -15.47
CA ALA A 287 -4.02 -19.06 -16.36
C ALA A 287 -2.72 -19.89 -16.44
N LYS A 288 -2.35 -20.56 -15.35
CA LYS A 288 -1.21 -21.47 -15.32
C LYS A 288 -1.40 -22.65 -16.30
N GLU A 289 -2.59 -23.23 -16.33
CA GLU A 289 -2.93 -24.38 -17.19
C GLU A 289 -3.23 -24.00 -18.64
N GLN A 290 -3.65 -22.76 -18.91
CA GLN A 290 -4.02 -22.31 -20.24
C GLN A 290 -2.82 -21.95 -21.11
N ASP A 291 -2.56 -22.68 -22.20
CA ASP A 291 -1.38 -22.42 -23.06
C ASP A 291 -1.44 -21.09 -23.85
N GLY A 292 -2.62 -20.49 -23.97
CA GLY A 292 -2.81 -19.18 -24.63
C GLY A 292 -2.47 -17.95 -23.78
N VAL A 293 -1.99 -18.12 -22.54
CA VAL A 293 -1.66 -17.04 -21.57
C VAL A 293 -0.26 -17.24 -21.00
#